data_AF-A0A3D5UTF2-F1
#
_entry.id   AF-A0A3D5UTF2-F1
#
_cell.length_a   1.000
_cell.length_b   1.000
_cell.length_c   1.000
_cell.angle_alpha   90.00
_cell.angle_beta   90.00
_cell.angle_gamma   90.00
#
_symmetry.space_group_name_H-M   'P 1'
#
loop_
_entity.id
_entity.type
_entity.pdbx_description
1 polymer ?
#
loop_
_entity_poly.entity_id
_entity_poly.type
_entity_poly.pdbx_seq_one_letter_code
_entity_poly.pdbx_strand_id
1 'polypeptide(L)'
;MVAKAEIGKVVSTCKYDVDESTITVDIAFNGTAELGPAASTRALTLKTFVAVTRRYDAFDKKQVYEVPVVFEPGQRQVHFVKTVEGTILPYGGRADGSIYQLLVGFQLTPEQLEYNRRTSYIPIR
;
A
#
# COMPACT_ATOMS: atom_id res chain seq x y z
N MET A 1 -8.09 13.64 -15.24
CA MET A 1 -7.94 12.56 -14.24
C MET A 1 -8.36 11.24 -14.86
N VAL A 2 -7.46 10.26 -14.90
CA VAL A 2 -7.71 8.94 -15.51
C VAL A 2 -8.41 7.99 -14.53
N ALA A 3 -7.99 7.96 -13.28
CA ALA A 3 -8.66 7.22 -12.22
C ALA A 3 -8.35 7.83 -10.85
N LYS A 4 -9.14 7.46 -9.85
CA LYS A 4 -8.86 7.65 -8.42
C LYS A 4 -8.65 6.27 -7.79
N ALA A 5 -7.82 6.21 -6.76
CA ALA A 5 -7.71 5.02 -5.94
C ALA A 5 -7.53 5.42 -4.47
N GLU A 6 -8.12 4.64 -3.59
CA GLU A 6 -8.05 4.81 -2.15
C GLU A 6 -7.65 3.48 -1.51
N ILE A 7 -6.72 3.53 -0.56
CA ILE A 7 -6.42 2.40 0.32
C ILE A 7 -7.39 2.48 1.49
N GLY A 8 -8.10 1.39 1.72
CA GLY A 8 -9.04 1.28 2.83
C GLY A 8 -8.37 0.69 4.06
N LYS A 9 -8.98 -0.36 4.60
CA LYS A 9 -8.49 -1.06 5.79
C LYS A 9 -7.15 -1.74 5.50
N VAL A 10 -6.18 -1.47 6.36
CA VAL A 10 -4.92 -2.19 6.45
C VAL A 10 -4.95 -3.05 7.72
N VAL A 11 -4.58 -4.31 7.59
CA VAL A 11 -4.39 -5.23 8.71
C VAL A 11 -3.01 -5.84 8.64
N SER A 12 -2.43 -6.14 9.80
CA SER A 12 -1.16 -6.82 9.90
C SER A 12 -1.21 -7.90 10.98
N THR A 13 -0.39 -8.93 10.79
CA THR A 13 -0.11 -9.95 11.79
C THR A 13 1.39 -10.05 11.98
N CYS A 14 1.84 -10.02 13.23
CA CYS A 14 3.25 -10.16 13.60
C CYS A 14 3.44 -11.45 14.39
N LYS A 15 4.38 -12.28 13.96
CA LYS A 15 4.80 -13.50 14.67
C LYS A 15 6.23 -13.31 15.14
N TYR A 16 6.46 -13.53 16.44
CA TYR A 16 7.78 -13.38 17.05
C TYR A 16 8.44 -14.75 17.16
N ASP A 17 9.65 -14.86 16.67
CA ASP A 17 10.52 -16.00 16.86
C ASP A 17 11.69 -15.58 17.76
N VAL A 18 11.64 -16.02 19.01
CA VAL A 18 12.66 -15.70 20.03
C VAL A 18 13.96 -16.45 19.78
N ASP A 19 13.88 -17.66 19.23
CA ASP A 19 15.04 -18.53 19.01
C ASP A 19 15.83 -18.04 17.79
N GLU A 20 15.12 -17.65 16.73
CA GLU A 20 15.73 -17.08 15.52
C GLU A 20 15.98 -15.58 15.62
N SER A 21 15.52 -14.91 16.69
CA SER A 21 15.63 -13.46 16.85
C SER A 21 15.01 -12.69 15.66
N THR A 22 13.80 -13.08 15.25
CA THR A 22 13.06 -12.44 14.15
C THR A 22 11.60 -12.13 14.48
N ILE A 23 11.02 -11.21 13.70
CA ILE A 23 9.58 -10.94 13.60
C ILE A 23 9.17 -11.19 12.16
N THR A 24 8.24 -12.11 11.93
CA THR A 24 7.58 -12.26 10.63
C THR A 24 6.34 -11.39 10.59
N VAL A 25 6.26 -10.51 9.61
CA VAL A 25 5.13 -9.60 9.40
C VAL A 25 4.43 -9.93 8.09
N ASP A 26 3.13 -10.18 8.21
CA ASP A 26 2.22 -10.29 7.07
C ASP A 26 1.26 -9.10 7.09
N ILE A 27 1.01 -8.51 5.92
CA ILE A 27 0.14 -7.36 5.72
C ILE A 27 -0.92 -7.72 4.69
N ALA A 28 -2.16 -7.34 4.95
CA ALA A 28 -3.21 -7.29 3.95
C ALA A 28 -3.86 -5.90 3.95
N PHE A 29 -4.13 -5.36 2.77
CA PHE A 29 -4.90 -4.13 2.64
C PHE A 29 -5.92 -4.26 1.52
N ASN A 30 -7.07 -3.63 1.73
CA ASN A 30 -8.05 -3.44 0.68
C ASN A 30 -7.98 -2.02 0.12
N GLY A 31 -8.67 -1.81 -0.99
CA GLY A 31 -8.84 -0.49 -1.56
C GLY A 31 -9.92 -0.47 -2.63
N THR A 32 -10.21 0.73 -3.08
CA THR A 32 -11.21 0.99 -4.13
C THR A 32 -10.56 1.84 -5.20
N ALA A 33 -10.76 1.46 -6.45
CA ALA A 33 -10.41 2.28 -7.61
C ALA A 33 -11.68 2.77 -8.30
N GLU A 34 -11.71 4.03 -8.69
CA GLU A 34 -12.81 4.66 -9.44
C GLU A 34 -12.30 5.18 -10.78
N LEU A 35 -13.01 4.85 -11.86
CA LEU A 35 -12.68 5.28 -13.20
C LEU A 35 -12.99 6.77 -13.39
N GLY A 36 -11.99 7.51 -13.86
CA GLY A 36 -12.11 8.93 -14.17
C GLY A 36 -12.69 9.19 -15.56
N PRO A 37 -13.21 10.40 -15.81
CA PRO A 37 -13.83 10.76 -17.10
C PRO A 37 -12.83 10.80 -18.26
N ALA A 38 -11.52 10.89 -17.99
CA ALA A 38 -10.48 10.90 -19.01
C ALA A 38 -9.87 9.50 -19.26
N ALA A 39 -10.47 8.43 -18.74
CA ALA A 39 -9.97 7.07 -18.96
C ALA A 39 -10.24 6.61 -20.39
N SER A 40 -9.17 6.23 -21.10
CA SER A 40 -9.25 5.59 -22.43
C SER A 40 -9.33 4.05 -22.35
N THR A 41 -9.01 3.47 -21.19
CA THR A 41 -9.04 2.03 -20.92
C THR A 41 -9.84 1.71 -19.66
N ARG A 42 -10.39 0.49 -19.60
CA ARG A 42 -11.05 -0.08 -18.43
C ARG A 42 -10.18 -1.08 -17.67
N ALA A 43 -8.88 -1.10 -17.95
CA ALA A 43 -7.89 -1.89 -17.25
C ALA A 43 -6.72 -0.99 -16.87
N LEU A 44 -6.35 -0.98 -15.60
CA LEU A 44 -5.29 -0.15 -15.04
C LEU A 44 -4.43 -0.99 -14.09
N THR A 45 -3.14 -0.67 -14.01
CA THR A 45 -2.24 -1.27 -13.02
C THR A 45 -1.85 -0.21 -12.00
N LEU A 46 -2.37 -0.32 -10.79
CA LEU A 46 -2.03 0.56 -9.69
C LEU A 46 -0.70 0.11 -9.08
N LYS A 47 0.24 1.03 -8.90
CA LYS A 47 1.49 0.75 -8.19
C LYS A 47 1.30 1.13 -6.72
N THR A 48 1.44 0.15 -5.84
CA THR A 48 1.40 0.33 -4.39
C THR A 48 2.78 0.02 -3.81
N PHE A 49 3.04 0.41 -2.57
CA PHE A 49 4.24 0.01 -1.88
C PHE A 49 3.94 -0.38 -0.43
N VAL A 50 4.77 -1.27 0.08
CA VAL A 50 4.95 -1.49 1.52
C VAL A 50 6.37 -1.08 1.87
N ALA A 51 6.53 -0.24 2.88
CA ALA A 51 7.83 0.16 3.40
C ALA A 51 7.90 -0.09 4.91
N VAL A 52 9.09 -0.48 5.36
CA VAL A 52 9.44 -0.63 6.76
C VAL A 52 10.38 0.50 7.11
N THR A 53 10.05 1.27 8.14
CA THR A 53 10.91 2.29 8.72
C THR A 53 11.25 1.93 10.16
N ARG A 54 12.43 2.35 10.60
CA ARG A 54 12.86 2.25 12.00
C ARG A 54 12.99 3.66 12.55
N ARG A 55 12.44 3.92 13.74
CA ARG A 55 12.57 5.19 14.49
C ARG A 55 12.55 6.44 13.58
N TYR A 56 11.35 6.78 13.11
CA TYR A 56 10.95 8.01 12.43
C TYR A 56 11.63 8.38 11.10
N ASP A 57 12.91 8.06 10.86
CA ASP A 57 13.66 8.74 9.79
C ASP A 57 14.49 7.82 8.86
N ALA A 58 14.62 6.52 9.17
CA ALA A 58 15.39 5.57 8.36
C ALA A 58 14.49 4.53 7.67
N PHE A 59 14.47 4.55 6.34
CA PHE A 59 13.88 3.47 5.52
C PHE A 59 14.78 2.25 5.57
N ASP A 60 14.23 1.13 6.05
CA ASP A 60 14.93 -0.14 6.11
C ASP A 60 14.70 -0.93 4.82
N LYS A 61 13.44 -0.98 4.38
CA LYS A 61 13.03 -1.67 3.16
C LYS A 61 11.83 -0.99 2.54
N LYS A 62 11.79 -0.92 1.21
CA LYS A 62 10.60 -0.54 0.46
C LYS A 62 10.45 -1.46 -0.73
N GLN A 63 9.26 -2.00 -0.93
CA GLN A 63 8.93 -2.83 -2.07
C GLN A 63 7.68 -2.32 -2.76
N VAL A 64 7.73 -2.21 -4.09
CA VAL A 64 6.61 -1.79 -4.93
C VAL A 64 5.88 -3.04 -5.43
N TYR A 65 4.56 -2.99 -5.42
CA TYR A 65 3.69 -4.04 -5.91
C TYR A 65 2.71 -3.50 -6.94
N GLU A 66 2.46 -4.30 -7.96
CA GLU A 66 1.46 -4.00 -8.97
C GLU A 66 0.12 -4.64 -8.58
N VAL A 67 -0.94 -3.85 -8.68
CA VAL A 67 -2.33 -4.25 -8.41
C VAL A 67 -3.13 -3.98 -9.69
N PRO A 68 -3.33 -5.00 -10.54
CA PRO A 68 -4.17 -4.86 -11.72
C PRO A 68 -5.64 -4.72 -11.28
N VAL A 69 -6.32 -3.74 -11.86
CA VAL A 69 -7.76 -3.51 -11.66
C VAL A 69 -8.45 -3.44 -13.01
N VAL A 70 -9.55 -4.17 -13.15
CA VAL A 70 -10.37 -4.24 -14.37
C VAL A 70 -11.79 -3.80 -14.02
N PHE A 71 -12.33 -2.89 -14.83
CA PHE A 71 -13.68 -2.34 -14.68
C PHE A 71 -14.60 -3.01 -15.71
N GLU A 72 -15.48 -3.89 -15.24
CA GLU A 72 -16.44 -4.57 -16.13
C GLU A 72 -17.39 -3.56 -16.82
N PRO A 73 -18.06 -3.94 -17.92
CA PRO A 73 -19.06 -3.09 -18.57
C PRO A 73 -20.10 -2.58 -17.57
N GLY A 74 -20.34 -1.27 -17.56
CA GLY A 74 -21.26 -0.62 -16.62
C GLY A 74 -20.67 -0.33 -15.23
N GLN A 75 -19.52 -0.90 -14.86
CA GLN A 75 -18.85 -0.57 -13.60
C GLN A 75 -18.03 0.72 -13.72
N ARG A 76 -18.02 1.48 -12.62
CA ARG A 76 -17.17 2.67 -12.43
C ARG A 76 -16.23 2.53 -11.25
N GLN A 77 -16.50 1.61 -10.35
CA GLN A 77 -15.68 1.33 -9.17
C GLN A 77 -15.35 -0.16 -9.11
N VAL A 78 -14.17 -0.48 -8.59
CA VAL A 78 -13.72 -1.85 -8.35
C VAL A 78 -12.97 -1.91 -7.02
N HIS A 79 -13.24 -2.94 -6.24
CA HIS A 79 -12.51 -3.22 -5.02
C HIS A 79 -11.33 -4.16 -5.30
N PHE A 80 -10.22 -3.94 -4.61
CA PHE A 80 -9.06 -4.81 -4.68
C PHE A 80 -8.57 -5.15 -3.28
N VAL A 81 -7.89 -6.29 -3.18
CA VAL A 81 -7.19 -6.73 -1.97
C VAL A 81 -5.77 -7.09 -2.36
N LYS A 82 -4.81 -6.66 -1.56
CA LYS A 82 -3.40 -7.03 -1.71
C LYS A 82 -2.88 -7.61 -0.40
N THR A 83 -2.27 -8.79 -0.50
CA THR A 83 -1.52 -9.44 0.57
C THR A 83 -0.03 -9.34 0.29
N VAL A 84 0.74 -9.14 1.36
CA VAL A 84 2.20 -9.11 1.39
C VAL A 84 2.64 -9.92 2.59
N GLU A 85 3.25 -11.07 2.35
CA GLU A 85 3.59 -12.05 3.39
C GLU A 85 5.10 -12.23 3.50
N GLY A 86 5.57 -12.69 4.65
CA GLY A 86 6.96 -13.10 4.85
C GLY A 86 7.95 -11.93 4.98
N THR A 87 7.51 -10.76 5.45
CA THR A 87 8.45 -9.68 5.76
C THR A 87 9.17 -10.00 7.08
N ILE A 88 10.44 -10.37 7.00
CA ILE A 88 11.26 -10.70 8.17
C ILE A 88 11.98 -9.45 8.68
N LEU A 89 11.80 -9.17 9.98
CA LEU A 89 12.45 -8.08 10.71
C LEU A 89 13.29 -8.63 11.86
N PRO A 90 14.43 -8.02 12.22
CA PRO A 90 15.20 -8.48 13.37
C PRO A 90 14.46 -8.19 14.70
N TYR A 91 14.57 -9.13 15.63
CA TYR A 91 14.03 -9.05 16.99
C TYR A 91 15.14 -9.21 18.03
N GLY A 92 15.07 -8.43 19.12
CA GLY A 92 16.00 -8.52 20.24
C GLY A 92 16.92 -7.31 20.42
N GLY A 93 17.56 -7.22 21.60
CA GLY A 93 18.39 -6.07 21.97
C GLY A 93 17.60 -4.76 22.03
N ARG A 94 17.84 -3.86 21.07
CA ARG A 94 17.08 -2.59 20.91
C ARG A 94 15.99 -2.66 19.82
N ALA A 95 15.88 -3.79 19.13
CA ALA A 95 14.92 -4.03 18.07
C ALA A 95 13.74 -4.82 18.62
N ASP A 96 12.83 -4.14 19.31
CA ASP A 96 11.51 -4.69 19.62
C ASP A 96 10.51 -4.32 18.51
N GLY A 97 9.36 -5.01 18.46
CA GLY A 97 8.36 -4.76 17.42
C GLY A 97 7.85 -3.31 17.35
N SER A 98 7.98 -2.53 18.44
CA SER A 98 7.47 -1.16 18.52
C SER A 98 8.36 -0.14 17.80
N ILE A 99 9.61 -0.48 17.49
CA ILE A 99 10.50 0.43 16.76
C ILE A 99 10.23 0.47 15.26
N TYR A 100 9.48 -0.51 14.75
CA TYR A 100 9.16 -0.65 13.34
C TYR A 100 7.82 0.02 13.02
N GLN A 101 7.82 0.78 11.93
CA GLN A 101 6.59 1.32 11.36
C GLN A 101 6.44 0.79 9.92
N LEU A 102 5.24 0.31 9.62
CA LEU A 102 4.87 -0.20 8.31
C LEU A 102 4.06 0.87 7.59
N LEU A 103 4.55 1.30 6.43
CA LEU A 103 3.90 2.29 5.58
C LEU A 103 3.34 1.60 4.35
N VAL A 104 2.04 1.78 4.10
CA VAL A 104 1.35 1.30 2.91
C VAL A 104 0.86 2.51 2.11
N GLY A 105 1.12 2.54 0.81
CA GLY A 105 0.76 3.68 -0.02
C GLY A 105 0.79 3.41 -1.51
N PHE A 106 0.48 4.43 -2.31
CA PHE A 106 0.63 4.40 -3.76
C PHE A 106 2.02 4.89 -4.17
N GLN A 107 2.66 4.17 -5.09
CA GLN A 107 3.88 4.63 -5.75
C GLN A 107 3.48 5.54 -6.91
N LEU A 108 3.41 6.84 -6.62
CA LEU A 108 3.04 7.87 -7.59
C LEU A 108 4.23 8.25 -8.48
N THR A 109 3.92 8.66 -9.71
CA THR A 109 4.86 9.43 -10.55
C THR A 109 4.95 10.88 -10.06
N PRO A 110 5.98 11.65 -10.44
CA PRO A 110 6.08 13.06 -10.09
C PRO A 110 4.84 13.88 -10.47
N GLU A 111 4.26 13.61 -11.65
CA GLU A 111 3.08 14.32 -12.16
C GLU A 111 1.83 13.99 -11.32
N GLN A 112 1.66 12.72 -10.94
CA GLN A 112 0.57 12.28 -10.08
C GLN A 112 0.69 12.89 -8.67
N LEU A 113 1.91 12.94 -8.14
CA LEU A 113 2.18 13.57 -6.85
C LEU A 113 1.84 15.06 -6.87
N GLU A 114 2.27 15.78 -7.91
CA GLU A 114 1.98 17.20 -8.06
C GLU A 114 0.48 17.47 -8.22
N TYR A 115 -0.22 16.65 -9.01
CA TYR A 115 -1.67 16.71 -9.12
C TYR A 115 -2.35 16.51 -7.76
N ASN A 116 -1.94 15.49 -7.00
CA ASN A 116 -2.52 15.18 -5.69
C ASN A 116 -2.24 16.28 -4.65
N ARG A 117 -1.10 16.96 -4.70
CA ARG A 117 -0.79 18.10 -3.81
C ARG A 117 -1.69 19.31 -4.02
N ARG A 118 -2.15 19.53 -5.26
CA ARG A 118 -3.03 20.66 -5.61
C ARG A 118 -4.51 20.32 -5.49
N THR A 119 -4.83 19.04 -5.32
CA THR A 119 -6.22 18.54 -5.30
C THR A 119 -6.63 18.23 -3.88
N SER A 120 -7.78 18.73 -3.44
CA SER A 120 -8.34 18.34 -2.15
C SER A 120 -8.76 16.87 -2.15
N TYR A 121 -8.52 16.19 -1.03
CA TYR A 121 -8.99 14.82 -0.83
C TYR A 121 -10.52 14.78 -0.88
N ILE A 122 -11.05 13.93 -1.75
CA ILE A 122 -12.49 13.63 -1.86
C ILE A 122 -12.62 12.10 -1.75
N PRO A 123 -13.19 11.57 -0.65
CA PRO A 123 -13.34 10.13 -0.45
C PRO A 123 -14.20 9.51 -1.55
N ILE A 124 -13.83 8.29 -1.94
CA ILE A 124 -14.65 7.47 -2.83
C ILE A 124 -15.83 6.96 -2.01
N ARG A 125 -17.06 7.29 -2.42
CA ARG A 125 -18.30 6.82 -1.77
C ARG A 125 -18.78 5.52 -2.38
#